data_AF-A0A9E4EKS7-F1
#
_entry.id   AF-A0A9E4EKS7-F1
#
_cell.length_a   1.000
_cell.length_b   1.000
_cell.length_c   1.000
_cell.angle_alpha   90.00
_cell.angle_beta   90.00
_cell.angle_gamma   90.00
#
_symmetry.space_group_name_H-M   'P 1'
#
loop_
_entity.id
_entity.type
_entity.pdbx_description
1 polymer ?
#
loop_
_entity_poly.entity_id
_entity_poly.type
_entity_poly.pdbx_seq_one_letter_code
_entity_poly.pdbx_strand_id
1 'polypeptide(L)'
;MESFLNKNYSDPYLKFDDLMDYFQITRSYGCKLFKKHFGKPFSKKLREIRVSRAQQYLVEEPSLRIYEFAEKCGFRSPKRLYEAFIKVQGISPTEYRRRNVNQK
;
A
#
# COMPACT_ATOMS: atom_id res chain seq x y z
N MET A 1 0.22 15.33 -4.40
CA MET A 1 -0.03 14.31 -3.34
C MET A 1 0.35 12.90 -3.78
N GLU A 2 -0.03 12.46 -4.98
CA GLU A 2 0.25 11.09 -5.44
C GLU A 2 1.75 10.76 -5.51
N SER A 3 2.58 11.67 -6.05
CA SER A 3 4.04 11.52 -6.08
C SER A 3 4.63 11.28 -4.67
N PHE A 4 4.21 12.05 -3.66
CA PHE A 4 4.65 11.88 -2.28
C PHE A 4 4.28 10.49 -1.74
N LEU A 5 3.05 10.03 -1.96
CA LEU A 5 2.63 8.70 -1.50
C LEU A 5 3.45 7.59 -2.19
N ASN A 6 3.67 7.69 -3.50
CA ASN A 6 4.44 6.71 -4.26
C ASN A 6 5.93 6.68 -3.90
N LYS A 7 6.48 7.80 -3.42
CA LYS A 7 7.87 7.88 -2.94
C LYS A 7 8.04 7.32 -1.53
N ASN A 8 7.03 7.50 -0.67
CA ASN A 8 7.14 7.21 0.77
C ASN A 8 6.33 5.99 1.24
N TYR A 9 5.61 5.27 0.37
CA TYR A 9 4.71 4.19 0.80
C TYR A 9 5.41 3.09 1.61
N SER A 10 6.71 2.86 1.38
CA SER A 10 7.50 1.83 2.02
C SER A 10 7.84 2.15 3.47
N ASP A 11 7.68 3.39 3.92
CA ASP A 11 7.84 3.73 5.34
C ASP A 11 6.66 3.18 6.15
N PRO A 12 6.87 2.20 7.06
CA PRO A 12 5.80 1.62 7.86
C PRO A 12 5.16 2.60 8.85
N TYR A 13 5.80 3.73 9.14
CA TYR A 13 5.34 4.75 10.08
C TYR A 13 4.69 5.97 9.41
N LEU A 14 4.61 5.99 8.07
CA LEU A 14 3.99 7.08 7.32
C LEU A 14 2.55 7.36 7.79
N LYS A 15 2.32 8.60 8.23
CA LYS A 15 1.06 9.15 8.70
C LYS A 15 0.54 10.20 7.73
N PHE A 16 -0.72 10.59 7.97
CA PHE A 16 -1.32 11.69 7.24
C PHE A 16 -0.64 13.03 7.55
N ASP A 17 -0.14 13.21 8.77
CA ASP A 17 0.50 14.46 9.20
C ASP A 17 1.80 14.72 8.42
N ASP A 18 2.59 13.68 8.11
CA ASP A 18 3.80 13.83 7.28
C ASP A 18 3.50 14.40 5.89
N LEU A 19 2.35 14.02 5.32
CA LEU A 19 1.88 14.59 4.05
C LEU A 19 1.47 16.06 4.22
N MET A 20 0.87 16.43 5.34
CA MET A 20 0.44 17.80 5.62
C MET A 20 1.63 18.72 5.83
N ASP A 21 2.63 18.25 6.58
CA ASP A 21 3.87 18.96 6.82
C ASP A 21 4.62 19.21 5.51
N TYR A 22 4.68 18.20 4.63
CA TYR A 22 5.26 18.34 3.29
C TYR A 22 4.57 19.42 2.43
N PHE A 23 3.24 19.54 2.53
CA PHE A 23 2.47 20.55 1.80
C PHE A 23 2.29 21.87 2.57
N GLN A 24 2.80 21.98 3.81
CA GLN A 24 2.65 23.12 4.71
C GLN A 24 1.19 23.58 4.89
N ILE A 25 0.28 22.61 5.07
CA ILE A 25 -1.15 22.88 5.28
C ILE A 25 -1.66 22.26 6.56
N THR A 26 -2.74 22.81 7.10
CA THR A 26 -3.36 22.25 8.30
C THR A 26 -4.02 20.90 8.02
N ARG A 27 -4.05 20.02 9.02
CA ARG A 27 -4.72 18.72 8.95
C ARG A 27 -6.18 18.80 8.53
N SER A 28 -6.91 19.82 9.02
CA SER A 28 -8.33 20.02 8.69
C SER A 28 -8.54 20.32 7.21
N TYR A 29 -7.76 21.26 6.66
CA TYR A 29 -7.80 21.57 5.23
C TYR A 29 -7.33 20.39 4.38
N GLY A 30 -6.24 19.76 4.82
CA GLY A 30 -5.71 18.53 4.29
C GLY A 30 -6.73 17.42 4.10
N CYS A 31 -7.48 17.08 5.16
CA CYS A 31 -8.48 16.01 5.10
C CYS A 31 -9.53 16.27 4.02
N LYS A 32 -10.01 17.52 3.93
CA LYS A 32 -10.98 17.93 2.89
C LYS A 32 -10.37 17.81 1.50
N LEU A 33 -9.15 18.34 1.32
CA LEU A 33 -8.45 18.31 0.04
C LEU A 33 -8.12 16.88 -0.41
N PHE A 34 -7.63 16.03 0.51
CA PHE A 34 -7.30 14.64 0.23
C PHE A 34 -8.53 13.85 -0.18
N LYS A 35 -9.64 13.98 0.55
CA LYS A 35 -10.90 13.32 0.21
C LYS A 35 -11.45 13.83 -1.13
N LYS A 36 -11.35 15.13 -1.42
CA LYS A 36 -11.74 15.72 -2.71
C LYS A 36 -10.91 15.14 -3.87
N HIS A 37 -9.61 14.96 -3.67
CA HIS A 37 -8.68 14.51 -4.72
C HIS A 37 -8.73 13.00 -4.96
N PHE A 38 -8.81 12.18 -3.91
CA PHE A 38 -8.75 10.71 -4.03
C PHE A 38 -10.09 9.99 -3.81
N GLY A 39 -11.14 10.70 -3.39
CA GLY A 39 -12.45 10.12 -3.07
C GLY A 39 -12.45 9.18 -1.86
N LYS A 40 -11.32 9.03 -1.16
CA LYS A 40 -11.12 8.04 -0.10
C LYS A 40 -10.19 8.53 1.01
N PRO A 41 -10.25 7.95 2.22
CA PRO A 41 -9.34 8.31 3.30
C PRO A 41 -7.88 7.96 2.97
N PHE A 42 -6.95 8.71 3.56
CA PHE A 42 -5.50 8.49 3.43
C PHE A 42 -5.09 7.03 3.67
N SER A 43 -5.55 6.44 4.78
CA SER A 43 -5.22 5.06 5.13
C SER A 43 -5.71 4.05 4.11
N LYS A 44 -6.80 4.34 3.38
CA LYS A 44 -7.30 3.50 2.30
C LYS A 44 -6.42 3.61 1.06
N LYS A 45 -6.11 4.83 0.60
CA LYS A 45 -5.23 5.05 -0.56
C LYS A 45 -3.83 4.49 -0.32
N LEU A 46 -3.24 4.72 0.86
CA LEU A 46 -1.92 4.18 1.22
C LEU A 46 -1.92 2.65 1.20
N ARG A 47 -2.95 2.01 1.75
CA ARG A 47 -3.10 0.54 1.71
C ARG A 47 -3.18 0.00 0.29
N GLU A 48 -3.97 0.65 -0.57
CA GLU A 48 -4.10 0.26 -1.99
C GLU A 48 -2.75 0.34 -2.72
N ILE A 49 -1.97 1.41 -2.50
CA ILE A 49 -0.62 1.54 -3.08
C ILE A 49 0.30 0.42 -2.59
N ARG A 50 0.35 0.18 -1.27
CA ARG A 50 1.18 -0.87 -0.68
C ARG A 50 0.82 -2.28 -1.17
N VAL A 51 -0.48 -2.56 -1.31
CA VAL A 51 -0.96 -3.84 -1.86
C VAL A 51 -0.61 -3.95 -3.35
N SER A 52 -0.75 -2.89 -4.13
CA SER A 52 -0.36 -2.88 -5.54
C SER A 52 1.13 -3.20 -5.73
N ARG A 53 2.00 -2.68 -4.86
CA ARG A 53 3.43 -3.03 -4.84
C ARG A 53 3.67 -4.49 -4.44
N ALA A 54 2.92 -5.00 -3.46
CA ALA A 54 2.98 -6.42 -3.10
C ALA A 54 2.57 -7.32 -4.27
N GLN A 55 1.58 -6.94 -5.07
CA GLN A 55 1.20 -7.69 -6.28
C GLN A 55 2.32 -7.76 -7.30
N GLN A 56 3.04 -6.65 -7.53
CA GLN A 56 4.20 -6.61 -8.41
C GLN A 56 5.28 -7.59 -7.94
N TYR A 57 5.68 -7.54 -6.67
CA TYR A 57 6.65 -8.49 -6.11
C TYR A 57 6.20 -9.96 -6.24
N LEU A 58 4.91 -10.25 -6.08
CA LEU A 58 4.40 -11.63 -6.21
C LEU A 58 4.54 -12.19 -7.63
N VAL A 59 4.50 -11.33 -8.66
CA VAL A 59 4.57 -11.72 -10.08
C VAL A 59 6.00 -11.70 -10.59
N GLU A 60 6.76 -10.67 -10.22
CA GLU A 60 8.15 -10.48 -10.65
C GLU A 60 9.11 -11.44 -9.94
N GLU A 61 8.81 -11.82 -8.69
CA GLU A 61 9.66 -12.67 -7.86
C GLU A 61 8.87 -13.85 -7.24
N PRO A 62 8.45 -14.85 -8.04
CA PRO A 62 7.58 -15.93 -7.57
C PRO A 62 8.18 -16.81 -6.45
N SER A 63 9.51 -16.86 -6.37
CA SER A 63 10.26 -17.61 -5.36
C SER A 63 10.28 -16.93 -4.00
N LEU A 64 10.10 -15.60 -3.93
CA LEU A 64 10.09 -14.87 -2.67
C LEU A 64 8.88 -15.28 -1.82
N ARG A 65 9.13 -15.56 -0.56
CA ARG A 65 8.10 -15.82 0.43
C ARG A 65 7.44 -14.49 0.81
N ILE A 66 6.14 -14.53 1.09
CA ILE A 66 5.33 -13.32 1.34
C ILE A 66 5.91 -12.44 2.47
N TYR A 67 6.55 -13.05 3.47
CA TYR A 67 7.15 -12.30 4.56
C TYR A 67 8.39 -11.49 4.15
N GLU A 68 9.09 -11.87 3.08
CA GLU A 68 10.37 -11.28 2.67
C GLU A 68 10.23 -9.88 2.06
N PHE A 69 9.04 -9.54 1.54
CA PHE A 69 8.77 -8.23 0.95
C PHE A 69 7.72 -7.41 1.72
N ALA A 70 7.24 -7.90 2.86
CA ALA A 70 6.25 -7.19 3.67
C ALA A 70 6.76 -5.80 4.10
N GLU A 71 8.00 -5.74 4.59
CA GLU A 71 8.64 -4.47 4.99
C GLU A 71 8.92 -3.56 3.79
N LYS A 72 9.34 -4.13 2.65
CA LYS A 72 9.55 -3.37 1.39
C LYS A 72 8.27 -2.69 0.91
N CYS A 73 7.12 -3.26 1.25
CA CYS A 73 5.80 -2.70 0.97
C CYS A 73 5.28 -1.78 2.10
N GLY A 74 6.07 -1.47 3.13
CA GLY A 74 5.68 -0.61 4.25
C GLY A 74 4.69 -1.25 5.22
N PHE A 75 4.68 -2.58 5.33
CA PHE A 75 3.93 -3.28 6.36
C PHE A 75 4.85 -3.66 7.53
N ARG A 76 4.37 -3.36 8.75
CA ARG A 76 5.09 -3.68 10.00
C ARG A 76 5.18 -5.18 10.30
N SER A 77 4.41 -6.00 9.61
CA SER A 77 4.49 -7.46 9.72
C SER A 77 3.87 -8.15 8.51
N PRO A 78 4.28 -9.39 8.23
CA PRO A 78 3.66 -10.22 7.19
C PRO A 78 2.16 -10.44 7.39
N LYS A 79 1.71 -10.56 8.65
CA LYS A 79 0.29 -10.69 9.00
C LYS A 79 -0.51 -9.46 8.54
N ARG A 80 0.00 -8.24 8.79
CA ARG A 80 -0.65 -6.99 8.37
C ARG A 80 -0.71 -6.86 6.85
N LEU A 81 0.33 -7.27 6.15
CA LEU A 81 0.32 -7.37 4.68
C LEU A 81 -0.80 -8.33 4.23
N TYR A 82 -0.84 -9.54 4.78
CA TYR A 82 -1.81 -10.58 4.40
C TYR A 82 -3.26 -10.10 4.56
N GLU A 83 -3.61 -9.55 5.73
CA GLU A 83 -4.94 -8.99 6.01
C GLU A 83 -5.28 -7.83 5.06
N ALA A 84 -4.34 -6.93 4.82
CA ALA A 84 -4.54 -5.80 3.91
C ALA A 84 -4.73 -6.25 2.47
N PHE A 85 -3.99 -7.26 2.03
CA PHE A 85 -4.05 -7.81 0.68
C PHE A 85 -5.42 -8.42 0.42
N ILE A 86 -5.92 -9.30 1.31
CA ILE A 86 -7.26 -9.87 1.19
C ILE A 86 -8.32 -8.76 1.18
N LYS A 87 -8.20 -7.76 2.05
CA LYS A 87 -9.15 -6.65 2.12
C LYS A 87 -9.22 -5.83 0.82
N VAL A 88 -8.13 -5.73 0.07
CA VAL A 88 -8.06 -4.94 -1.16
C VAL A 88 -8.36 -5.79 -2.40
N GLN A 89 -7.86 -7.04 -2.46
CA GLN A 89 -7.93 -7.91 -3.64
C GLN A 89 -9.03 -8.98 -3.56
N GLY A 90 -9.58 -9.24 -2.38
CA GLY A 90 -10.59 -10.28 -2.15
C GLY A 90 -10.05 -11.71 -2.09
N ILE A 91 -8.77 -11.93 -2.39
CA ILE A 91 -8.09 -13.23 -2.35
C ILE A 91 -6.75 -13.15 -1.61
N SER A 92 -6.20 -14.30 -1.18
CA SER A 92 -4.91 -14.34 -0.49
C SER A 92 -3.75 -14.03 -1.44
N PRO A 93 -2.60 -13.52 -0.92
CA PRO A 93 -1.39 -13.34 -1.73
C PRO A 93 -0.92 -14.63 -2.43
N THR A 94 -1.06 -15.78 -1.78
CA THR A 94 -0.71 -17.09 -2.35
C THR A 94 -1.60 -17.45 -3.53
N GLU A 95 -2.91 -17.26 -3.38
CA GLU A 95 -3.87 -17.51 -4.47
C GLU A 95 -3.66 -16.52 -5.62
N TYR A 96 -3.36 -15.25 -5.31
CA TYR A 96 -3.01 -14.26 -6.32
C TYR A 96 -1.76 -14.67 -7.11
N ARG A 97 -0.70 -15.12 -6.43
CA ARG A 97 0.52 -15.63 -7.08
C ARG A 97 0.20 -16.80 -8.01
N ARG A 98 -0.54 -17.80 -7.51
CA ARG A 98 -0.92 -18.99 -8.29
C ARG A 98 -1.66 -18.62 -9.59
N ARG A 99 -2.58 -17.66 -9.52
CA ARG A 99 -3.37 -17.21 -10.68
C ARG A 99 -2.56 -16.44 -11.72
N ASN A 100 -1.59 -15.64 -11.29
CA ASN A 100 -0.88 -14.71 -12.18
C ASN A 100 0.48 -15.25 -12.68
N VAL A 101 1.07 -16.24 -12.01
CA VAL A 101 2.34 -16.86 -12.43
C VAL A 101 2.10 -18.04 -13.39
N ASN A 102 1.08 -18.87 -13.15
CA ASN A 102 0.79 -20.05 -13.98
C ASN A 102 -0.03 -19.73 -15.26
N GLN A 103 -0.27 -18.46 -15.57
CA GLN A 103 -0.94 -18.01 -16.80
C GLN A 103 0.04 -17.46 -17.85
N LYS A 104 1.35 -17.57 -17.61
CA LYS A 104 2.39 -17.40 -18.65
C LYS A 104 2.81 -18.77 -19.16
#